data_AF-A0A8R1TS40-F1
#
_entry.id   AF-A0A8R1TS40-F1
#
_cell.length_a   1.000
_cell.length_b   1.000
_cell.length_c   1.000
_cell.angle_alpha   90.00
_cell.angle_beta   90.00
_cell.angle_gamma   90.00
#
_symmetry.space_group_name_H-M   'P 1'
#
loop_
_entity.id
_entity.type
_entity.pdbx_description
1 polymer ?
#
loop_
_entity_poly.entity_id
_entity_poly.type
_entity_poly.pdbx_seq_one_letter_code
_entity_poly.pdbx_strand_id
1 'polypeptide(L)'
;MQWIGWFDAFRENGAPTFFGDNRTPVVFDLQIFALSSIFITPFLAFLIILPGVRHYRLASTIAFVISITVGAIILSKFRIPIYFFTWINFYKLIILL
;
A
#
# COMPACT_ATOMS: atom_id res chain seq x y z
N MET A 1 -32.35 -22.96 -17.86
CA MET A 1 -31.63 -22.11 -18.82
C MET A 1 -30.62 -21.28 -18.04
N GLN A 2 -29.35 -21.67 -18.03
CA GLN A 2 -28.30 -20.89 -17.37
C GLN A 2 -27.81 -19.83 -18.36
N TRP A 3 -27.75 -18.58 -17.90
CA TRP A 3 -27.27 -17.45 -18.69
C TRP A 3 -25.78 -17.65 -18.95
N ILE A 4 -25.39 -17.66 -20.23
CA ILE A 4 -24.00 -17.67 -20.69
C ILE A 4 -23.30 -16.45 -20.09
N GLY A 5 -22.30 -16.70 -19.24
CA GLY A 5 -21.45 -15.66 -18.67
C GLY A 5 -20.40 -15.20 -19.68
N TRP A 6 -19.94 -13.95 -19.57
CA TRP A 6 -18.90 -13.37 -20.45
C TRP A 6 -17.64 -14.26 -20.55
N PHE A 7 -17.32 -14.99 -19.48
CA PHE A 7 -16.15 -15.87 -19.41
C PHE A 7 -16.40 -17.30 -19.91
N ASP A 8 -17.64 -17.67 -20.24
CA ASP A 8 -17.94 -19.00 -20.79
C ASP A 8 -17.45 -19.14 -22.24
N ALA A 9 -17.30 -18.04 -22.98
CA ALA A 9 -16.81 -18.03 -24.36
C ALA A 9 -15.35 -18.50 -24.51
N PHE A 10 -14.55 -18.45 -23.43
CA PHE A 10 -13.15 -18.93 -23.43
C PHE A 10 -13.01 -20.35 -22.88
N ARG A 11 -14.13 -21.02 -22.58
CA ARG A 11 -14.14 -22.39 -22.08
C ARG A 11 -14.48 -23.30 -23.25
N GLU A 12 -13.57 -24.20 -23.61
CA GLU A 12 -13.83 -25.09 -24.75
C GLU A 12 -14.99 -26.07 -24.53
N ASN A 13 -15.51 -26.26 -23.31
CA ASN A 13 -16.50 -27.31 -23.03
C ASN A 13 -17.50 -27.01 -21.90
N GLY A 14 -17.66 -25.77 -21.42
CA GLY A 14 -18.54 -25.49 -20.26
C GLY A 14 -18.19 -26.26 -18.98
N ALA A 15 -17.03 -26.93 -18.94
CA ALA A 15 -16.52 -27.67 -17.78
C ALA A 15 -16.32 -26.73 -16.59
N PRO A 16 -16.37 -27.18 -15.32
CA PRO A 16 -16.08 -26.35 -14.15
C PRO A 16 -14.66 -25.79 -14.19
N THR A 17 -14.38 -24.71 -13.45
CA THR A 17 -13.01 -24.16 -13.38
C THR A 17 -12.06 -25.22 -12.86
N PHE A 18 -10.86 -25.34 -13.46
CA PHE A 18 -9.80 -26.23 -12.92
C PHE A 18 -9.40 -25.85 -11.49
N PHE A 19 -9.72 -24.62 -11.08
CA PHE A 19 -9.51 -24.11 -9.74
C PHE A 19 -10.80 -24.24 -8.94
N GLY A 20 -10.70 -24.85 -7.76
CA GLY A 20 -11.75 -24.84 -6.74
C GLY A 20 -11.86 -23.48 -6.05
N ASP A 21 -12.67 -23.40 -5.00
CA ASP A 21 -12.85 -22.16 -4.23
C ASP A 21 -11.51 -21.55 -3.78
N ASN A 22 -11.47 -20.23 -3.78
CA ASN A 22 -10.27 -19.48 -3.40
C ASN A 22 -9.84 -19.87 -1.98
N ARG A 23 -8.68 -20.53 -1.86
CA ARG A 23 -8.19 -21.07 -0.58
C ARG A 23 -7.49 -20.04 0.29
N THR A 24 -7.16 -18.88 -0.26
CA THR A 24 -6.46 -17.81 0.46
C THR A 24 -7.41 -16.63 0.69
N PRO A 25 -7.85 -16.38 1.94
CA PRO A 25 -8.60 -15.17 2.22
C PRO A 25 -7.74 -13.95 1.90
N VAL A 26 -8.36 -12.89 1.41
CA VAL A 26 -7.69 -11.59 1.24
C VAL A 26 -7.34 -11.07 2.64
N VAL A 27 -6.12 -11.34 3.10
CA VAL A 27 -5.65 -10.97 4.44
C VAL A 27 -5.44 -9.46 4.58
N PHE A 28 -5.10 -8.79 3.48
CA PHE A 28 -4.82 -7.36 3.44
C PHE A 28 -5.82 -6.64 2.56
N ASP A 29 -6.28 -5.48 3.02
CA ASP A 29 -7.05 -4.57 2.19
C ASP A 29 -6.19 -4.15 0.99
N LEU A 30 -6.60 -4.58 -0.21
CA LEU A 30 -5.92 -4.29 -1.47
C LEU A 30 -5.76 -2.79 -1.70
N GLN A 31 -6.68 -1.97 -1.18
CA GLN A 31 -6.61 -0.52 -1.29
C GLN A 31 -5.47 0.03 -0.43
N ILE A 32 -5.33 -0.46 0.80
CA ILE A 32 -4.23 -0.07 1.69
C ILE A 32 -2.90 -0.50 1.09
N PHE A 33 -2.83 -1.72 0.56
CA PHE A 33 -1.63 -2.24 -0.11
C PHE A 33 -1.25 -1.41 -1.35
N ALA A 34 -2.23 -1.05 -2.17
CA ALA A 34 -2.01 -0.19 -3.33
C ALA A 34 -1.54 1.22 -2.94
N LEU A 35 -2.10 1.79 -1.87
CA LEU A 35 -1.67 3.10 -1.38
C LEU A 35 -0.27 3.06 -0.76
N SER A 36 0.08 2.00 -0.03
CA SER A 36 1.41 1.85 0.57
C SER A 36 2.48 1.62 -0.49
N SER A 37 2.18 0.89 -1.57
CA SER A 37 3.13 0.63 -2.66
C SER A 37 3.58 1.93 -3.35
N ILE A 38 2.69 2.91 -3.52
CA ILE A 38 3.00 4.24 -4.10
C ILE A 38 4.10 4.95 -3.31
N PHE A 39 4.19 4.78 -1.99
CA PHE A 39 5.25 5.37 -1.16
C PHE A 39 6.47 4.46 -1.02
N ILE A 40 6.27 3.14 -0.95
CA ILE A 40 7.39 2.20 -0.83
C ILE A 40 8.28 2.23 -2.09
N THR A 41 7.71 2.36 -3.28
CA THR A 41 8.47 2.41 -4.54
C THR A 41 9.50 3.55 -4.59
N PRO A 42 9.13 4.84 -4.42
CA PRO A 42 10.09 5.93 -4.40
C PRO A 42 11.02 5.86 -3.19
N PHE A 43 10.59 5.31 -2.05
CA PHE A 43 11.46 5.09 -0.90
C PHE A 43 12.60 4.12 -1.21
N LEU A 44 12.28 2.97 -1.80
CA LEU A 44 13.29 2.00 -2.24
C LEU A 44 14.19 2.60 -3.33
N ALA A 45 13.63 3.34 -4.28
CA ALA A 45 14.42 4.03 -5.31
C ALA A 45 15.43 5.01 -4.68
N PHE A 46 15.02 5.77 -3.67
CA PHE A 46 15.90 6.67 -2.93
C PHE A 46 17.03 5.92 -2.20
N LEU A 47 16.74 4.78 -1.57
CA LEU A 47 17.77 3.96 -0.91
C LEU A 47 18.81 3.41 -1.90
N ILE A 48 18.40 3.05 -3.12
CA ILE A 48 19.32 2.60 -4.18
C ILE A 48 20.25 3.74 -4.62
N ILE A 49 19.75 4.98 -4.70
CA ILE A 49 20.53 6.15 -5.12
C ILE A 49 21.43 6.66 -3.98
N LEU A 50 21.05 6.43 -2.72
CA LEU A 50 21.72 6.93 -1.53
C LEU A 50 23.26 6.72 -1.48
N PRO A 51 23.82 5.54 -1.81
CA PRO A 51 25.28 5.34 -1.80
C PRO A 51 26.05 6.31 -2.72
N GLY A 52 25.42 6.83 -3.78
CA GLY A 52 26.02 7.77 -4.73
C GLY A 52 26.09 9.22 -4.25
N VAL A 53 25.35 9.60 -3.21
CA VAL A 53 25.30 10.98 -2.71
C VAL A 53 26.59 11.28 -1.94
N ARG A 54 27.46 12.22 -2.34
CA ARG A 54 28.76 12.44 -1.64
C ARG A 54 28.64 13.37 -0.42
N HIS A 55 27.84 14.43 -0.51
CA HIS A 55 27.69 15.45 0.52
C HIS A 55 26.24 15.51 1.02
N TYR A 56 26.04 15.90 2.28
CA TYR A 56 24.72 16.07 2.93
C TYR A 56 23.80 14.85 2.89
N ARG A 57 24.37 13.62 2.85
CA ARG A 57 23.61 12.36 2.84
C ARG A 57 22.49 12.33 3.89
N LEU A 58 22.82 12.68 5.13
CA LEU A 58 21.88 12.67 6.25
C LEU A 58 20.80 13.75 6.14
N ALA A 59 21.16 14.94 5.67
CA ALA A 59 20.18 16.02 5.52
C ALA A 59 19.16 15.65 4.43
N SER A 60 19.63 15.13 3.30
CA SER A 60 18.78 14.68 2.20
C SER A 60 17.91 13.49 2.59
N THR A 61 18.44 12.51 3.35
CA THR A 61 17.64 11.37 3.82
C THR A 61 16.55 11.82 4.78
N ILE A 62 16.87 12.68 5.75
CA ILE A 62 15.89 13.18 6.71
C ILE A 62 14.80 13.97 5.99
N ALA A 63 15.18 14.90 5.10
CA ALA A 63 14.21 15.69 4.34
C ALA A 63 13.29 14.80 3.47
N PHE A 64 13.87 13.81 2.79
CA PHE A 64 13.11 12.88 1.96
C PHE A 64 12.15 12.01 2.80
N VAL A 65 12.63 11.45 3.92
CA VAL A 65 11.82 10.64 4.84
C VAL A 65 10.68 11.46 5.44
N ILE A 66 10.91 12.71 5.81
CA ILE A 66 9.84 13.60 6.30
C ILE A 66 8.82 13.84 5.19
N SER A 67 9.27 14.22 3.99
CA SER A 67 8.37 14.51 2.86
C SER A 67 7.49 13.31 2.51
N ILE A 68 8.06 12.11 2.44
CA ILE A 68 7.31 10.90 2.09
C ILE A 68 6.35 10.48 3.20
N THR A 69 6.76 10.64 4.46
CA THR A 69 5.93 10.34 5.62
C THR A 69 4.73 11.29 5.68
N VAL A 70 4.95 12.59 5.48
CA VAL A 70 3.87 13.60 5.40
C VAL A 70 2.89 13.25 4.27
N GLY A 71 3.40 12.91 3.08
CA GLY A 71 2.56 12.45 1.97
C GLY A 71 1.71 11.22 2.32
N ALA A 72 2.31 10.22 2.96
CA ALA A 72 1.62 9.00 3.37
C ALA A 72 0.52 9.25 4.41
N ILE A 73 0.76 10.15 5.36
CA ILE A 73 -0.23 10.54 6.38
C ILE A 73 -1.43 11.24 5.72
N ILE A 74 -1.17 12.18 4.80
CA ILE A 74 -2.23 12.94 4.12
C ILE A 74 -3.11 11.98 3.30
N LEU A 75 -2.50 11.08 2.52
CA LEU A 75 -3.24 10.14 1.70
C LEU A 75 -4.06 9.14 2.53
N SER A 76 -3.49 8.66 3.63
CA SER A 76 -4.18 7.71 4.53
C SER A 76 -5.43 8.31 5.18
N LYS A 77 -5.37 9.60 5.55
CA LYS A 77 -6.53 10.31 6.13
C LYS A 77 -7.70 10.45 5.16
N PHE A 78 -7.45 10.49 3.86
CA PHE A 78 -8.49 10.72 2.87
C PHE A 78 -9.45 9.53 2.72
N ARG A 79 -8.99 8.30 2.98
CA ARG A 79 -9.76 7.10 2.62
C ARG A 79 -10.26 6.26 3.80
N ILE A 80 -9.64 6.33 4.97
CA ILE A 80 -9.99 5.47 6.10
C ILE A 80 -9.97 6.26 7.43
N PRO A 81 -11.12 6.54 8.06
CA PRO A 81 -11.17 7.32 9.31
C PRO A 81 -10.47 6.62 10.49
N ILE A 82 -10.34 5.28 10.45
CA ILE A 82 -9.83 4.50 11.59
C ILE A 82 -8.34 4.75 11.89
N TYR A 83 -7.50 5.02 10.87
CA TYR A 83 -6.06 5.23 11.09
C TYR A 83 -5.72 6.64 11.59
N PHE A 84 -6.59 7.62 11.32
CA PHE A 84 -6.42 8.98 11.85
C PHE A 84 -6.49 8.99 13.39
N PHE A 85 -7.37 8.17 13.96
CA PHE A 85 -7.53 8.07 15.42
C PHE A 85 -6.31 7.43 16.11
N THR A 86 -5.75 6.37 15.53
CA THR A 86 -4.57 5.68 16.10
C THR A 86 -3.32 6.56 16.08
N TRP A 87 -3.12 7.34 15.01
CA TRP A 87 -1.98 8.26 14.90
C TRP A 87 -2.07 9.45 15.86
N ILE A 88 -3.27 10.00 16.09
CA ILE A 88 -3.48 11.05 17.11
C ILE A 88 -3.13 10.53 18.51
N ASN A 89 -3.53 9.29 18.84
CA ASN A 89 -3.23 8.70 20.14
C ASN A 89 -1.73 8.45 20.33
N PHE A 90 -1.02 8.03 19.28
CA PHE A 90 0.45 7.86 19.33
C PHE A 90 1.18 9.20 19.57
N TYR A 91 0.75 10.27 18.91
CA TYR A 91 1.33 11.61 19.15
C TYR A 91 0.99 12.18 20.51
N LYS A 92 -0.22 11.97 21.00
CA LYS A 92 -0.58 12.35 22.37
C LYS A 92 0.31 11.65 23.41
N LEU A 93 0.63 10.36 23.20
CA LEU A 93 1.51 9.61 24.09
C LEU A 93 2.94 10.18 24.11
N ILE A 94 3.48 10.55 22.95
CA ILE A 94 4.82 11.14 22.84
C ILE A 94 4.90 12.54 23.48
N ILE A 95 3.85 13.35 23.37
CA ILE A 95 3.81 14.71 23.96
C ILE A 95 3.61 14.67 25.48
N LEU A 96 3.03 13.59 26.02
CA LEU A 96 2.79 13.41 27.45
C LEU A 96 3.94 12.74 28.22
N LEU A 97 4.94 12.20 27.52
CA LEU A 97 6.17 11.62 28.09
C LEU A 97 7.30 12.64 28.10
#